data_AF-A0A7L8V4R7-F1
#
_entry.id   AF-A0A7L8V4R7-F1
#
_cell.length_a   1.000
_cell.length_b   1.000
_cell.length_c   1.000
_cell.angle_alpha   90.00
_cell.angle_beta   90.00
_cell.angle_gamma   90.00
#
_symmetry.space_group_name_H-M   'P 1'
#
loop_
_entity.id
_entity.type
_entity.pdbx_description
1 polymer ?
#
loop_
_entity_poly.entity_id
_entity_poly.type
_entity_poly.pdbx_seq_one_letter_code
_entity_poly.pdbx_strand_id
1 'polypeptide(L)'
;MKTFVLALIIVIGLSGCMRRSSYISLQPHTKIASPSVGILTPSSYPKTPFETWNIHPNAVIHLDRTIPNMMRQNIRISVELLESGPSTLDSLLDKKFNDTFEKYNEVLPLTNWQMYNTFERGVNYYKDYVDFVAGLKCGTRVESQNIAEGIGSKAYWTLCPYYDKQGNKKYIRTNYRFYFTFDRTKFQGSDNPSLVRHRFEEIQLQFKKDMKVIFDSMEIYDMDRERMEKEGLLYNKKYMLETESKAKDKSLKCTYIKEIDSFECIGRETGRQCTRKRTEKYIWDCKDK
;
A
#
# COMPACT_ATOMS: atom_id res chain seq x y z
N MET A 1 -63.57 -47.65 -26.87
CA MET A 1 -62.51 -46.79 -27.45
C MET A 1 -62.39 -45.51 -26.67
N LYS A 2 -61.39 -45.35 -25.80
CA LYS A 2 -60.84 -44.05 -25.38
C LYS A 2 -59.36 -44.26 -25.06
N THR A 3 -58.51 -43.84 -25.99
CA THR A 3 -57.06 -43.87 -25.91
C THR A 3 -56.62 -42.77 -24.96
N PHE A 4 -56.06 -43.11 -23.80
CA PHE A 4 -55.42 -42.13 -22.92
C PHE A 4 -54.00 -41.88 -23.44
N VAL A 5 -53.79 -40.73 -24.07
CA VAL A 5 -52.47 -40.25 -24.47
C VAL A 5 -51.79 -39.66 -23.23
N LEU A 6 -50.75 -40.33 -22.75
CA LEU A 6 -49.91 -39.87 -21.65
C LEU A 6 -48.95 -38.79 -22.21
N ALA A 7 -49.21 -37.52 -21.91
CA ALA A 7 -48.30 -36.44 -22.25
C ALA A 7 -47.14 -36.40 -21.22
N LEU A 8 -45.97 -36.88 -21.63
CA LEU A 8 -44.74 -36.78 -20.85
C LEU A 8 -44.25 -35.33 -20.90
N ILE A 9 -44.55 -34.52 -19.88
CA ILE A 9 -43.99 -33.18 -19.74
C ILE A 9 -42.54 -33.34 -19.23
N ILE A 10 -41.59 -33.33 -20.16
CA ILE A 10 -40.17 -33.20 -19.85
C ILE A 10 -39.95 -31.75 -19.44
N VAL A 11 -39.96 -31.48 -18.13
CA VAL A 11 -39.43 -30.23 -17.59
C VAL A 11 -37.91 -30.32 -17.75
N ILE A 12 -37.41 -29.82 -18.88
CA ILE A 12 -35.99 -29.51 -19.03
C ILE A 12 -35.74 -28.33 -18.10
N GLY A 13 -35.40 -28.66 -16.85
CA GLY A 13 -34.74 -27.73 -15.96
C GLY A 13 -33.43 -27.35 -16.63
N LEU A 14 -33.45 -26.30 -17.44
CA LEU A 14 -32.28 -25.50 -17.70
C LEU A 14 -31.86 -24.97 -16.34
N SER A 15 -31.10 -25.77 -15.60
CA SER A 15 -30.15 -25.28 -14.61
C SER A 15 -29.16 -24.46 -15.42
N GLY A 16 -29.59 -23.25 -15.77
CA GLY A 16 -28.71 -22.24 -16.30
C GLY A 16 -27.57 -22.20 -15.32
N CYS A 17 -26.38 -22.58 -15.78
CA CYS A 17 -25.15 -22.28 -15.10
C CYS A 17 -25.11 -20.76 -15.00
N MET A 18 -25.69 -20.21 -13.93
CA MET A 18 -25.39 -18.86 -13.50
C MET A 18 -23.90 -18.88 -13.25
N ARG A 19 -23.16 -18.20 -14.14
CA ARG A 19 -21.73 -17.96 -14.01
C ARG A 19 -21.54 -17.12 -12.75
N ARG A 20 -21.51 -17.80 -11.59
CA ARG A 20 -21.29 -17.24 -10.27
C ARG A 20 -19.83 -16.81 -10.28
N SER A 21 -19.62 -15.50 -10.44
CA SER A 21 -18.37 -14.72 -10.37
C SER A 21 -17.05 -15.50 -10.53
N SER A 22 -16.20 -15.10 -11.47
CA SER A 22 -14.86 -15.67 -11.74
C SER A 22 -13.83 -15.62 -10.58
N TYR A 23 -14.27 -15.32 -9.34
CA TYR A 23 -13.43 -15.20 -8.16
C TYR A 23 -13.31 -16.54 -7.41
N ILE A 24 -12.09 -16.85 -6.98
CA ILE A 24 -11.68 -17.99 -6.19
C ILE A 24 -11.30 -17.47 -4.81
N SER A 25 -12.01 -17.95 -3.79
CA SER A 25 -11.71 -17.66 -2.40
C SER A 25 -10.48 -18.43 -1.94
N LEU A 26 -9.53 -17.73 -1.31
CA LEU A 26 -8.24 -18.25 -0.91
C LEU A 26 -8.22 -18.53 0.59
N GLN A 27 -7.85 -19.76 0.96
CA GLN A 27 -7.64 -20.10 2.36
C GLN A 27 -6.50 -19.26 2.96
N PRO A 28 -6.49 -19.00 4.29
CA PRO A 28 -5.36 -18.36 4.96
C PRO A 28 -4.02 -19.06 4.66
N HIS A 29 -2.95 -18.28 4.46
CA HIS A 29 -1.59 -18.78 4.13
C HIS A 29 -1.50 -19.66 2.87
N THR A 30 -2.43 -19.49 1.92
CA THR A 30 -2.33 -20.15 0.61
C THR A 30 -1.19 -19.52 -0.17
N LYS A 31 -0.32 -20.35 -0.76
CA LYS A 31 0.69 -19.89 -1.70
C LYS A 31 0.05 -19.56 -3.03
N ILE A 32 0.23 -18.32 -3.49
CA ILE A 32 -0.17 -17.85 -4.80
C ILE A 32 1.08 -17.50 -5.58
N ALA A 33 1.18 -18.00 -6.81
CA ALA A 33 2.35 -17.80 -7.64
C ALA A 33 1.95 -17.29 -9.03
N SER A 34 2.75 -16.37 -9.56
CA SER A 34 2.90 -16.11 -10.98
C SER A 34 4.25 -16.69 -11.44
N PRO A 35 4.58 -16.67 -12.75
CA PRO A 35 5.83 -17.24 -13.25
C PRO A 35 7.11 -16.72 -12.59
N SER A 36 7.13 -15.46 -12.14
CA SER A 36 8.33 -14.82 -11.57
C SER A 36 8.25 -14.58 -10.06
N VAL A 37 7.06 -14.60 -9.45
CA VAL A 37 6.90 -14.29 -8.02
C VAL A 37 5.89 -15.20 -7.33
N GLY A 38 6.19 -15.61 -6.10
CA GLY A 38 5.27 -16.28 -5.18
C GLY A 38 5.04 -15.47 -3.92
N ILE A 39 3.85 -15.57 -3.32
CA ILE A 39 3.49 -14.94 -2.04
C ILE A 39 2.58 -15.87 -1.22
N LEU A 40 2.44 -15.58 0.07
CA LEU A 40 1.40 -16.18 0.93
C LEU A 40 0.26 -15.19 1.20
N THR A 41 -0.97 -15.70 1.22
CA THR A 41 -2.12 -14.89 1.64
C THR A 41 -2.12 -14.61 3.16
N PRO A 42 -2.47 -13.39 3.59
CA PRO A 42 -2.62 -13.07 5.01
C PRO A 42 -3.74 -13.87 5.69
N SER A 43 -3.59 -14.12 7.00
CA SER A 43 -4.52 -14.89 7.83
C SER A 43 -5.32 -14.06 8.85
N SER A 44 -5.17 -12.74 8.80
CA SER A 44 -5.73 -11.79 9.77
C SER A 44 -7.26 -11.85 9.93
N TYR A 45 -7.99 -12.26 8.88
CA TYR A 45 -9.45 -12.37 8.90
C TYR A 45 -9.91 -13.66 8.19
N PRO A 46 -9.93 -14.81 8.89
CA PRO A 46 -10.23 -16.09 8.26
C PRO A 46 -11.68 -16.21 7.76
N LYS A 47 -12.61 -15.43 8.33
CA LYS A 47 -14.02 -15.39 7.92
C LYS A 47 -14.28 -14.56 6.67
N THR A 48 -13.32 -13.70 6.29
CA THR A 48 -13.39 -12.87 5.09
C THR A 48 -12.09 -13.09 4.32
N PRO A 49 -11.92 -14.26 3.68
CA PRO A 49 -10.71 -14.59 2.94
C PRO A 49 -10.45 -13.61 1.78
N PHE A 50 -9.22 -13.60 1.29
CA PHE A 50 -8.90 -12.94 0.02
C PHE A 50 -9.51 -13.74 -1.14
N GLU A 51 -9.84 -13.03 -2.22
CA GLU A 51 -10.35 -13.56 -3.46
C GLU A 51 -9.39 -13.22 -4.60
N THR A 52 -9.29 -14.09 -5.60
CA THR A 52 -8.54 -13.86 -6.84
C THR A 52 -9.39 -14.27 -8.04
N TRP A 53 -9.29 -13.59 -9.18
CA TRP A 53 -10.18 -13.85 -10.33
C TRP A 53 -9.52 -14.62 -11.49
N ASN A 54 -8.23 -14.95 -11.38
CA ASN A 54 -7.50 -15.77 -12.36
C ASN A 54 -6.29 -16.46 -11.70
N ILE A 55 -6.21 -17.79 -11.79
CA ILE A 55 -5.01 -18.58 -11.41
C ILE A 55 -4.24 -19.06 -12.67
N HIS A 56 -4.63 -18.58 -13.86
CA HIS A 56 -3.92 -18.82 -15.12
C HIS A 56 -2.71 -17.89 -15.29
N PRO A 57 -1.72 -18.19 -16.17
CA PRO A 57 -0.32 -17.72 -16.13
C PRO A 57 -0.15 -16.26 -16.55
N ASN A 58 -1.03 -15.38 -16.10
CA ASN A 58 -0.84 -13.96 -16.15
C ASN A 58 0.35 -13.63 -15.23
N ALA A 59 1.24 -12.76 -15.69
CA ALA A 59 2.37 -12.23 -14.91
C ALA A 59 1.93 -11.40 -13.68
N VAL A 60 0.65 -11.48 -13.28
CA VAL A 60 0.02 -10.60 -12.32
C VAL A 60 -0.79 -11.40 -11.30
N ILE A 61 -0.46 -11.23 -10.02
CA ILE A 61 -1.25 -11.72 -8.89
C ILE A 61 -2.25 -10.64 -8.51
N HIS A 62 -3.52 -11.02 -8.40
CA HIS A 62 -4.61 -10.16 -7.92
C HIS A 62 -5.18 -10.72 -6.62
N LEU A 63 -5.30 -9.86 -5.59
CA LEU A 63 -5.96 -10.18 -4.35
C LEU A 63 -6.96 -9.08 -4.00
N ASP A 64 -8.21 -9.47 -3.82
CA ASP A 64 -9.29 -8.59 -3.36
C ASP A 64 -9.84 -9.12 -2.04
N ARG A 65 -10.18 -8.23 -1.11
CA ARG A 65 -10.87 -8.62 0.13
C ARG A 65 -11.77 -7.50 0.61
N THR A 66 -12.97 -7.85 1.03
CA THR A 66 -13.84 -6.93 1.75
C THR A 66 -13.95 -7.40 3.20
N ILE A 67 -13.45 -6.60 4.13
CA ILE A 67 -13.70 -6.78 5.57
C ILE A 67 -14.93 -5.91 5.88
N PRO A 68 -16.09 -6.52 6.17
CA PRO A 68 -17.31 -5.79 6.45
C PRO A 68 -17.07 -4.73 7.51
N ASN A 69 -17.67 -3.55 7.31
CA ASN A 69 -17.65 -2.45 8.28
C ASN A 69 -16.26 -1.83 8.57
N MET A 70 -15.23 -2.20 7.81
CA MET A 70 -13.86 -1.71 8.04
C MET A 70 -13.18 -1.23 6.75
N MET A 71 -12.91 -2.13 5.81
CA MET A 71 -12.17 -1.77 4.58
C MET A 71 -12.39 -2.75 3.43
N ARG A 72 -12.23 -2.25 2.21
CA ARG A 72 -12.01 -3.08 1.01
C ARG A 72 -10.57 -2.94 0.56
N GLN A 73 -9.89 -4.06 0.33
CA GLN A 73 -8.51 -4.14 -0.12
C GLN A 73 -8.47 -4.61 -1.57
N ASN A 74 -7.60 -4.00 -2.36
CA ASN A 74 -7.28 -4.40 -3.72
C ASN A 74 -5.76 -4.37 -3.88
N ILE A 75 -5.17 -5.50 -4.24
CA ILE A 75 -3.72 -5.69 -4.32
C ILE A 75 -3.41 -6.33 -5.67
N ARG A 76 -2.44 -5.76 -6.37
CA ARG A 76 -1.94 -6.24 -7.65
C ARG A 76 -0.42 -6.30 -7.60
N ILE A 77 0.15 -7.45 -7.90
CA ILE A 77 1.60 -7.65 -7.97
C ILE A 77 1.96 -8.17 -9.36
N SER A 78 2.86 -7.49 -10.04
CA SER A 78 3.40 -7.91 -11.34
C SER A 78 4.92 -7.82 -11.37
N VAL A 79 5.51 -8.55 -12.30
CA VAL A 79 6.92 -8.38 -12.68
C VAL A 79 6.96 -7.83 -14.09
N GLU A 80 7.69 -6.75 -14.28
CA GLU A 80 7.80 -6.03 -15.55
C GLU A 80 9.28 -5.85 -15.92
N LEU A 81 9.58 -5.81 -17.22
CA LEU A 81 10.92 -5.45 -17.71
C LEU A 81 11.17 -3.97 -17.40
N LEU A 82 12.37 -3.66 -16.94
CA LEU A 82 12.80 -2.29 -16.76
C LEU A 82 13.47 -1.84 -18.06
N GLU A 83 12.82 -0.96 -18.80
CA GLU A 83 13.39 -0.38 -20.02
C GLU A 83 14.71 0.32 -19.71
N SER A 84 15.71 0.09 -20.56
CA SER A 84 17.02 0.70 -20.45
C SER A 84 16.93 2.21 -20.73
N GLY A 85 17.12 3.03 -19.71
CA GLY A 85 17.13 4.49 -19.79
C GLY A 85 17.31 5.13 -18.41
N PRO A 86 17.71 6.42 -18.33
CA PRO A 86 17.90 7.10 -17.06
C PRO A 86 16.54 7.34 -16.38
N SER A 87 16.10 6.37 -15.59
CA SER A 87 14.98 6.50 -14.67
C SER A 87 15.47 6.44 -13.23
N THR A 88 14.76 7.11 -12.32
CA THR A 88 15.02 7.02 -10.87
C THR A 88 14.98 5.57 -10.39
N LEU A 89 14.16 4.72 -11.04
CA LEU A 89 14.03 3.31 -10.72
C LEU A 89 15.25 2.50 -11.17
N ASP A 90 15.77 2.72 -12.38
CA ASP A 90 17.01 2.08 -12.85
C ASP A 90 18.21 2.48 -12.00
N SER A 91 18.21 3.73 -11.53
CA SER A 91 19.25 4.24 -10.65
C SER A 91 19.31 3.50 -9.30
N LEU A 92 18.24 2.83 -8.86
CA LEU A 92 18.29 1.98 -7.66
C LEU A 92 19.07 0.68 -7.87
N LEU A 93 19.43 0.31 -9.11
CA LEU A 93 20.37 -0.79 -9.37
C LEU A 93 21.84 -0.33 -9.34
N ASP A 94 22.10 0.98 -9.24
CA ASP A 94 23.44 1.52 -9.00
C ASP A 94 23.67 1.69 -7.49
N LYS A 95 24.67 1.00 -6.93
CA LYS A 95 24.95 1.01 -5.49
C LYS A 95 25.17 2.42 -4.92
N LYS A 96 25.88 3.28 -5.65
CA LYS A 96 26.24 4.63 -5.19
C LYS A 96 25.00 5.54 -5.14
N PHE A 97 24.13 5.46 -6.14
CA PHE A 97 22.85 6.16 -6.09
C PHE A 97 21.91 5.55 -5.05
N ASN A 98 21.83 4.22 -4.99
CA ASN A 98 20.99 3.49 -4.04
C ASN A 98 21.30 3.86 -2.57
N ASP A 99 22.58 4.02 -2.22
CA ASP A 99 23.01 4.46 -0.89
C ASP A 99 22.60 5.91 -0.57
N THR A 100 22.63 6.79 -1.57
CA THR A 100 22.21 8.19 -1.38
C THR A 100 20.69 8.36 -1.43
N PHE A 101 19.97 7.46 -2.10
CA PHE A 101 18.52 7.48 -2.23
C PHE A 101 17.78 7.41 -0.88
N GLU A 102 18.30 6.64 0.08
CA GLU A 102 17.76 6.62 1.46
C GLU A 102 17.80 8.00 2.09
N LYS A 103 18.88 8.76 1.90
CA LYS A 103 19.05 10.10 2.47
C LYS A 103 18.11 11.14 1.85
N TYR A 104 17.78 10.97 0.57
CA TYR A 104 16.87 11.88 -0.14
C TYR A 104 15.38 11.53 0.05
N ASN A 105 15.05 10.25 0.27
CA ASN A 105 13.67 9.78 0.44
C ASN A 105 13.40 9.29 1.87
N GLU A 106 14.24 9.70 2.82
CA GLU A 106 14.02 9.60 4.26
C GLU A 106 12.81 10.46 4.61
N VAL A 107 11.62 9.90 4.39
CA VAL A 107 10.32 10.38 4.88
C VAL A 107 10.21 11.90 4.80
N LEU A 108 10.53 12.50 3.64
CA LEU A 108 10.48 13.95 3.49
C LEU A 108 9.08 14.42 3.89
N PRO A 109 8.97 15.39 4.81
CA PRO A 109 7.68 15.93 5.20
C PRO A 109 7.00 16.54 3.97
N LEU A 110 5.67 16.49 3.93
CA LEU A 110 4.90 17.24 2.93
C LEU A 110 5.30 18.71 3.03
N THR A 111 5.54 19.38 1.90
CA THR A 111 5.85 20.80 1.90
C THR A 111 4.64 21.63 2.34
N ASN A 112 4.85 22.86 2.82
CA ASN A 112 3.76 23.78 3.18
C ASN A 112 2.74 23.96 2.04
N TRP A 113 3.20 23.97 0.79
CA TRP A 113 2.33 24.05 -0.39
C TRP A 113 1.51 22.77 -0.60
N GLN A 114 2.15 21.60 -0.44
CA GLN A 114 1.46 20.32 -0.48
C GLN A 114 0.45 20.22 0.65
N MET A 115 0.77 20.68 1.86
CA MET A 115 -0.19 20.75 2.95
C MET A 115 -1.33 21.72 2.63
N TYR A 116 -1.04 22.98 2.26
CA TYR A 116 -2.06 24.02 2.01
C TYR A 116 -3.10 23.62 0.95
N ASN A 117 -2.69 23.01 -0.16
CA ASN A 117 -3.63 22.61 -1.23
C ASN A 117 -4.36 21.29 -0.98
N THR A 118 -4.01 20.56 0.09
CA THR A 118 -4.55 19.22 0.39
C THR A 118 -5.26 19.14 1.73
N PHE A 119 -5.13 20.21 2.54
CA PHE A 119 -5.60 20.27 3.92
C PHE A 119 -7.07 20.69 4.06
N GLU A 120 -7.70 21.34 3.07
CA GLU A 120 -9.11 21.74 3.21
C GLU A 120 -10.05 20.56 3.51
N ARG A 121 -9.60 19.30 3.36
CA ARG A 121 -10.26 18.12 3.96
C ARG A 121 -9.35 17.09 4.66
N GLY A 122 -8.04 17.31 4.76
CA GLY A 122 -7.11 16.42 5.50
C GLY A 122 -6.85 15.03 4.88
N VAL A 123 -7.09 14.81 3.58
CA VAL A 123 -7.01 13.45 2.99
C VAL A 123 -6.39 13.36 1.59
N ASN A 124 -6.00 14.45 0.90
CA ASN A 124 -5.58 14.38 -0.52
C ASN A 124 -4.09 14.63 -0.74
N TYR A 125 -3.18 13.76 -0.33
CA TYR A 125 -1.73 14.02 -0.48
C TYR A 125 -1.01 12.94 -1.27
N TYR A 126 0.16 13.31 -1.82
CA TYR A 126 1.14 12.38 -2.37
C TYR A 126 2.40 12.37 -1.51
N LYS A 127 2.99 11.19 -1.33
CA LYS A 127 4.26 11.05 -0.61
C LYS A 127 5.09 9.92 -1.18
N ASP A 128 6.38 10.19 -1.38
CA ASP A 128 7.35 9.18 -1.77
C ASP A 128 8.23 8.79 -0.56
N TYR A 129 8.57 7.51 -0.45
CA TYR A 129 9.52 6.99 0.54
C TYR A 129 10.16 5.69 0.09
N VAL A 130 11.21 5.29 0.81
CA VAL A 130 11.90 4.00 0.60
C VAL A 130 11.21 2.90 1.40
N ASP A 131 10.90 1.80 0.74
CA ASP A 131 10.46 0.55 1.37
C ASP A 131 11.47 -0.57 1.10
N PHE A 132 11.30 -1.68 1.84
CA PHE A 132 12.04 -2.91 1.60
C PHE A 132 11.07 -4.08 1.44
N VAL A 133 11.16 -4.78 0.30
CA VAL A 133 10.32 -5.92 -0.06
C VAL A 133 11.21 -7.05 -0.57
N ALA A 134 11.07 -8.25 -0.01
CA ALA A 134 11.89 -9.42 -0.37
C ALA A 134 13.43 -9.17 -0.34
N GLY A 135 13.89 -8.24 0.51
CA GLY A 135 15.29 -7.81 0.60
C GLY A 135 15.72 -6.79 -0.47
N LEU A 136 14.83 -6.37 -1.36
CA LEU A 136 15.07 -5.30 -2.33
C LEU A 136 14.74 -3.94 -1.73
N LYS A 137 15.53 -2.92 -2.09
CA LYS A 137 15.16 -1.52 -1.85
C LYS A 137 14.15 -1.08 -2.92
N CYS A 138 13.06 -0.45 -2.49
CA CYS A 138 11.96 -0.07 -3.36
C CYS A 138 11.64 1.41 -3.22
N GLY A 139 11.21 2.03 -4.32
CA GLY A 139 10.54 3.33 -4.29
C GLY A 139 9.04 3.12 -4.12
N THR A 140 8.47 3.73 -3.08
CA THR A 140 7.02 3.69 -2.83
C THR A 140 6.43 5.08 -2.92
N ARG A 141 5.44 5.25 -3.80
CA ARG A 141 4.55 6.41 -3.81
C ARG A 141 3.26 6.07 -3.09
N VAL A 142 2.75 6.99 -2.30
CA VAL A 142 1.45 6.92 -1.65
C VAL A 142 0.58 8.06 -2.10
N GLU A 143 -0.68 7.76 -2.34
CA GLU A 143 -1.73 8.73 -2.57
C GLU A 143 -2.87 8.44 -1.60
N SER A 144 -3.29 9.47 -0.89
CA SER A 144 -4.54 9.44 -0.15
C SER A 144 -5.56 10.27 -0.92
N GLN A 145 -6.82 9.80 -0.97
CA GLN A 145 -7.94 10.53 -1.57
C GLN A 145 -9.17 10.41 -0.67
N ASN A 146 -9.92 11.50 -0.51
CA ASN A 146 -11.31 11.44 -0.03
C ASN A 146 -12.25 11.51 -1.23
N ILE A 147 -13.08 10.49 -1.40
CA ILE A 147 -14.16 10.49 -2.38
C ILE A 147 -15.37 11.11 -1.67
N ALA A 148 -16.19 11.89 -2.39
CA ALA A 148 -17.45 12.40 -1.86
C ALA A 148 -18.27 11.26 -1.20
N GLU A 149 -19.13 11.62 -0.24
CA GLU A 149 -20.01 10.68 0.50
C GLU A 149 -19.36 9.81 1.59
N GLY A 150 -18.18 10.21 2.10
CA GLY A 150 -17.57 9.61 3.30
C GLY A 150 -16.81 8.31 3.07
N ILE A 151 -16.46 8.04 1.81
CA ILE A 151 -15.60 6.95 1.38
C ILE A 151 -14.20 7.52 1.09
N GLY A 152 -13.19 7.10 1.84
CA GLY A 152 -11.80 7.40 1.56
C GLY A 152 -11.09 6.25 0.84
N SER A 153 -9.98 6.56 0.16
CA SER A 153 -9.06 5.55 -0.35
C SER A 153 -7.62 5.96 -0.11
N LYS A 154 -6.76 4.97 0.11
CA LYS A 154 -5.32 5.17 0.16
C LYS A 154 -4.65 4.13 -0.72
N ALA A 155 -3.93 4.60 -1.71
CA ALA A 155 -3.25 3.82 -2.73
C ALA A 155 -1.74 3.94 -2.58
N TYR A 156 -1.05 2.85 -2.91
CA TYR A 156 0.39 2.70 -2.81
C TYR A 156 0.90 2.06 -4.11
N TRP A 157 2.00 2.60 -4.61
CA TRP A 157 2.74 2.08 -5.76
C TRP A 157 4.18 1.82 -5.33
N THR A 158 4.53 0.57 -5.13
CA THR A 158 5.87 0.15 -4.76
C THR A 158 6.56 -0.53 -5.93
N LEU A 159 7.71 0.01 -6.31
CA LEU A 159 8.54 -0.46 -7.41
C LEU A 159 9.90 -0.92 -6.88
N CYS A 160 10.20 -2.21 -7.05
CA CYS A 160 11.43 -2.83 -6.54
C CYS A 160 12.24 -3.40 -7.70
N PRO A 161 13.31 -2.72 -8.15
CA PRO A 161 14.12 -3.20 -9.26
C PRO A 161 15.08 -4.31 -8.83
N TYR A 162 15.39 -5.22 -9.75
CA TYR A 162 16.34 -6.31 -9.56
C TYR A 162 16.92 -6.79 -10.89
N TYR A 163 18.03 -7.52 -10.84
CA TYR A 163 18.56 -8.26 -12.00
C TYR A 163 18.01 -9.68 -12.03
N ASP A 164 17.52 -10.12 -13.19
CA ASP A 164 17.19 -11.52 -13.41
C ASP A 164 18.43 -12.37 -13.74
N LYS A 165 18.28 -13.69 -13.69
CA LYS A 165 19.33 -14.69 -14.01
C LYS A 165 19.88 -14.59 -15.43
N GLN A 166 19.22 -13.87 -16.33
CA GLN A 166 19.70 -13.60 -17.68
C GLN A 166 20.45 -12.26 -17.77
N GLY A 167 20.57 -11.53 -16.66
CA GLY A 167 21.21 -10.23 -16.58
C GLY A 167 20.31 -9.06 -16.98
N ASN A 168 19.03 -9.30 -17.30
CA ASN A 168 18.08 -8.25 -17.62
C ASN A 168 17.67 -7.50 -16.35
N LYS A 169 17.35 -6.22 -16.52
CA LYS A 169 16.77 -5.40 -15.47
C LYS A 169 15.26 -5.63 -15.45
N LYS A 170 14.73 -5.98 -14.28
CA LYS A 170 13.30 -6.14 -14.03
C LYS A 170 12.90 -5.34 -12.81
N TYR A 171 11.60 -5.17 -12.61
CA TYR A 171 11.10 -4.66 -11.35
C TYR A 171 9.80 -5.35 -10.96
N ILE A 172 9.63 -5.52 -9.65
CA ILE A 172 8.36 -5.89 -9.05
C ILE A 172 7.54 -4.63 -8.91
N ARG A 173 6.34 -4.65 -9.47
CA ARG A 173 5.34 -3.61 -9.29
C ARG A 173 4.24 -4.11 -8.38
N THR A 174 4.12 -3.49 -7.21
CA THR A 174 2.98 -3.70 -6.32
C THR A 174 2.10 -2.46 -6.31
N ASN A 175 0.88 -2.57 -6.85
CA ASN A 175 -0.15 -1.57 -6.69
C ASN A 175 -1.13 -2.09 -5.65
N TYR A 176 -1.25 -1.41 -4.51
CA TYR A 176 -2.10 -1.87 -3.43
C TYR A 176 -2.84 -0.70 -2.83
N ARG A 177 -4.14 -0.89 -2.57
CA ARG A 177 -4.98 0.15 -2.01
C ARG A 177 -6.00 -0.43 -1.06
N PHE A 178 -6.41 0.39 -0.10
CA PHE A 178 -7.61 0.13 0.66
C PHE A 178 -8.57 1.30 0.55
N TYR A 179 -9.85 0.95 0.51
CA TYR A 179 -10.96 1.85 0.65
C TYR A 179 -11.49 1.71 2.08
N PHE A 180 -11.88 2.82 2.67
CA PHE A 180 -12.39 2.90 4.04
C PHE A 180 -13.61 3.79 4.07
N THR A 181 -14.53 3.49 4.98
CA THR A 181 -15.77 4.24 5.21
C THR A 181 -15.74 4.80 6.62
N PHE A 182 -16.19 6.03 6.81
CA PHE A 182 -16.42 6.61 8.15
C PHE A 182 -17.89 6.51 8.54
N ASP A 183 -18.16 6.50 9.85
CA ASP A 183 -19.47 6.62 10.52
C ASP A 183 -20.71 6.64 9.60
N ARG A 184 -21.50 5.56 9.64
CA ARG A 184 -22.81 5.43 8.97
C ARG A 184 -22.80 5.36 7.44
N THR A 185 -21.64 5.36 6.79
CA THR A 185 -21.54 5.10 5.34
C THR A 185 -21.41 3.60 5.04
N LYS A 186 -21.90 3.16 3.87
CA LYS A 186 -21.88 1.76 3.44
C LYS A 186 -20.91 1.58 2.28
N PHE A 187 -20.15 0.49 2.26
CA PHE A 187 -19.52 0.03 1.02
C PHE A 187 -20.60 -0.45 0.05
N GLN A 188 -20.39 -0.22 -1.26
CA GLN A 188 -21.23 -0.80 -2.30
C GLN A 188 -21.24 -2.34 -2.15
N GLY A 189 -22.42 -2.91 -1.89
CA GLY A 189 -22.61 -4.35 -1.60
C GLY A 189 -22.77 -4.71 -0.11
N SER A 190 -22.82 -3.75 0.81
CA SER A 190 -23.22 -3.99 2.21
C SER A 190 -24.67 -3.58 2.44
N ASP A 191 -25.51 -4.49 2.96
CA ASP A 191 -26.91 -4.20 3.27
C ASP A 191 -27.08 -3.36 4.55
N ASN A 192 -26.06 -3.31 5.42
CA ASN A 192 -26.12 -2.61 6.71
C ASN A 192 -25.01 -1.55 6.83
N PRO A 193 -25.31 -0.38 7.43
CA PRO A 193 -24.28 0.59 7.80
C PRO A 193 -23.48 0.04 8.99
N SER A 194 -22.17 0.29 8.99
CA SER A 194 -21.35 -0.08 10.14
C SER A 194 -21.81 0.67 11.39
N LEU A 195 -22.12 -0.07 12.45
CA LEU A 195 -22.28 0.45 13.81
C LEU A 195 -20.94 0.45 14.58
N VAL A 196 -19.89 -0.17 14.01
CA VAL A 196 -18.56 -0.30 14.62
C VAL A 196 -17.68 0.86 14.17
N ARG A 197 -17.21 1.66 15.14
CA ARG A 197 -16.29 2.77 14.92
C ARG A 197 -14.85 2.27 14.94
N HIS A 198 -14.24 2.10 13.77
CA HIS A 198 -12.79 1.90 13.66
C HIS A 198 -12.09 3.24 13.53
N ARG A 199 -10.96 3.40 14.24
CA ARG A 199 -10.09 4.56 14.02
C ARG A 199 -9.33 4.37 12.70
N PHE A 200 -9.08 5.44 11.97
CA PHE A 200 -8.38 5.36 10.69
C PHE A 200 -6.98 4.73 10.82
N GLU A 201 -6.29 5.01 11.93
CA GLU A 201 -4.98 4.45 12.24
C GLU A 201 -5.02 2.93 12.43
N GLU A 202 -6.13 2.38 12.93
CA GLU A 202 -6.32 0.94 13.10
C GLU A 202 -6.54 0.26 11.74
N ILE A 203 -7.33 0.89 10.86
CA ILE A 203 -7.54 0.42 9.49
C ILE A 203 -6.20 0.42 8.73
N GLN A 204 -5.43 1.51 8.82
CA GLN A 204 -4.11 1.61 8.22
C GLN A 204 -3.14 0.56 8.76
N LEU A 205 -3.07 0.40 10.08
CA LEU A 205 -2.18 -0.57 10.71
C LEU A 205 -2.52 -1.98 10.27
N GLN A 206 -3.81 -2.32 10.22
CA GLN A 206 -4.27 -3.63 9.79
C GLN A 206 -3.91 -3.90 8.33
N PHE A 207 -4.17 -2.93 7.44
CA PHE A 207 -3.76 -3.01 6.04
C PHE A 207 -2.25 -3.24 5.89
N LYS A 208 -1.42 -2.49 6.63
CA LYS A 208 0.04 -2.66 6.62
C LYS A 208 0.50 -4.02 7.15
N LYS A 209 -0.19 -4.60 8.14
CA LYS A 209 0.08 -5.96 8.61
C LYS A 209 -0.17 -7.00 7.51
N ASP A 210 -1.25 -6.84 6.75
CA ASP A 210 -1.54 -7.73 5.62
C ASP A 210 -0.45 -7.62 4.54
N MET A 211 -0.07 -6.39 4.17
CA MET A 211 1.02 -6.15 3.22
C MET A 211 2.35 -6.70 3.72
N LYS A 212 2.62 -6.62 5.03
CA LYS A 212 3.82 -7.24 5.62
C LYS A 212 3.85 -8.74 5.42
N VAL A 213 2.75 -9.45 5.61
CA VAL A 213 2.71 -10.91 5.37
C VAL A 213 3.02 -11.21 3.90
N ILE A 214 2.41 -10.45 2.99
CA ILE A 214 2.65 -10.60 1.54
C ILE A 214 4.12 -10.34 1.20
N PHE A 215 4.71 -9.26 1.69
CA PHE A 215 6.08 -8.87 1.37
C PHE A 215 7.15 -9.71 2.08
N ASP A 216 6.91 -10.14 3.32
CA ASP A 216 7.84 -11.00 4.06
C ASP A 216 7.83 -12.44 3.51
N SER A 217 6.74 -12.87 2.86
CA SER A 217 6.62 -14.19 2.21
C SER A 217 6.93 -14.20 0.72
N MET A 218 7.33 -13.05 0.16
CA MET A 218 7.55 -12.91 -1.26
C MET A 218 8.81 -13.65 -1.73
N GLU A 219 8.65 -14.54 -2.69
CA GLU A 219 9.71 -15.30 -3.35
C GLU A 219 9.85 -14.84 -4.80
N ILE A 220 11.03 -14.37 -5.21
CA ILE A 220 11.33 -13.93 -6.58
C ILE A 220 12.13 -15.05 -7.27
N TYR A 221 11.50 -15.79 -8.18
CA TYR A 221 12.05 -17.04 -8.71
C TYR A 221 13.19 -16.84 -9.72
N ASP A 222 13.15 -15.73 -10.47
CA ASP A 222 14.10 -15.44 -11.54
C ASP A 222 15.19 -14.44 -11.15
N MET A 223 15.24 -13.97 -9.89
CA MET A 223 16.28 -13.05 -9.42
C MET A 223 17.67 -13.70 -9.43
N ASP A 224 18.65 -12.98 -9.97
CA ASP A 224 20.07 -13.30 -9.86
C ASP A 224 20.57 -12.87 -8.46
N ARG A 225 20.36 -13.75 -7.48
CA ARG A 225 20.73 -13.47 -6.09
C ARG A 225 22.24 -13.27 -5.93
N GLU A 226 23.06 -14.05 -6.63
CA GLU A 226 24.52 -13.95 -6.54
C GLU A 226 25.00 -12.58 -6.98
N ARG A 227 24.51 -12.09 -8.12
CA ARG A 227 24.82 -10.74 -8.59
C ARG A 227 24.30 -9.67 -7.63
N MET A 228 23.05 -9.79 -7.20
CA MET A 228 22.46 -8.80 -6.29
C MET A 228 23.21 -8.73 -4.95
N GLU A 229 23.70 -9.85 -4.43
CA GLU A 229 24.55 -9.89 -3.23
C GLU A 229 25.93 -9.28 -3.49
N LYS A 230 26.60 -9.68 -4.58
CA LYS A 230 27.92 -9.16 -4.98
C LYS A 230 27.93 -7.65 -5.19
N GLU A 231 26.85 -7.11 -5.76
CA GLU A 231 26.68 -5.67 -6.00
C GLU A 231 26.16 -4.92 -4.76
N GLY A 232 25.88 -5.63 -3.65
CA GLY A 232 25.40 -5.04 -2.41
C GLY A 232 23.97 -4.46 -2.50
N LEU A 233 23.13 -5.05 -3.37
CA LEU A 233 21.77 -4.61 -3.66
C LEU A 233 20.70 -5.41 -2.89
N LEU A 234 21.10 -6.43 -2.11
CA LEU A 234 20.24 -7.10 -1.14
C LEU A 234 20.42 -6.54 0.27
N TYR A 235 19.29 -6.26 0.93
CA TYR A 235 19.23 -5.62 2.23
C TYR A 235 18.61 -6.55 3.26
N ASN A 236 19.20 -6.60 4.45
CA ASN A 236 18.57 -7.23 5.62
C ASN A 236 17.59 -6.26 6.32
N LYS A 237 16.67 -5.68 5.53
CA LYS A 237 15.62 -4.78 6.00
C LYS A 237 14.26 -5.35 5.55
N LYS A 238 13.25 -5.20 6.40
CA LYS A 238 11.88 -5.70 6.15
C LYS A 238 10.92 -4.54 5.96
N TYR A 239 9.76 -4.83 5.40
CA TYR A 239 8.67 -3.87 5.27
C TYR A 239 8.31 -3.26 6.63
N MET A 240 8.25 -1.93 6.69
CA MET A 240 8.02 -1.18 7.91
C MET A 240 6.53 -1.00 8.21
N LEU A 241 6.13 -1.41 9.42
CA LEU A 241 4.75 -1.27 9.91
C LEU A 241 4.43 0.12 10.47
N GLU A 242 5.37 1.06 10.48
CA GLU A 242 5.12 2.39 11.05
C GLU A 242 3.94 3.04 10.33
N THR A 243 2.86 3.27 11.06
CA THR A 243 1.77 4.14 10.61
C THR A 243 2.31 5.57 10.54
N GLU A 244 1.81 6.40 9.63
CA GLU A 244 2.29 7.78 9.52
C GLU A 244 2.11 8.57 10.83
N SER A 245 1.14 8.16 11.66
CA SER A 245 0.90 8.66 13.02
C SER A 245 1.96 8.26 14.06
N LYS A 246 2.74 7.20 13.80
CA LYS A 246 3.81 6.69 14.68
C LYS A 246 5.22 6.92 14.17
N ALA A 247 5.38 7.37 12.92
CA ALA A 247 6.64 7.94 12.44
C ALA A 247 6.94 9.11 13.39
N LYS A 248 7.83 8.86 14.35
CA LYS A 248 8.02 9.70 15.54
C LYS A 248 7.92 11.18 15.20
N ASP A 249 7.20 11.87 16.06
CA ASP A 249 7.14 13.32 16.29
C ASP A 249 8.55 13.89 16.60
N LYS A 250 9.49 13.69 15.68
CA LYS A 250 10.94 13.84 15.88
C LYS A 250 11.50 15.11 15.24
N SER A 251 10.64 15.97 14.70
CA SER A 251 11.05 17.21 14.06
C SER A 251 10.04 18.32 14.27
N LEU A 252 9.69 18.64 15.53
CA LEU A 252 9.25 19.98 15.87
C LEU A 252 10.43 20.65 16.57
N LYS A 253 11.23 21.39 15.80
CA LYS A 253 12.30 22.22 16.35
C LYS A 253 12.12 23.63 15.83
N CYS A 254 12.10 24.57 16.76
CA CYS A 254 12.30 25.96 16.43
C CYS A 254 13.71 26.14 15.88
N THR A 255 13.79 26.47 14.60
CA THR A 255 15.05 26.68 13.90
C THR A 255 15.14 28.16 13.58
N TYR A 256 16.29 28.76 13.91
CA TYR A 256 16.58 30.13 13.55
C TYR A 256 16.96 30.19 12.06
N ILE A 257 16.21 30.97 11.29
CA ILE A 257 16.46 31.20 9.87
C ILE A 257 17.10 32.58 9.74
N LYS A 258 18.38 32.58 9.40
CA LYS A 258 19.22 33.78 9.40
C LYS A 258 18.81 34.78 8.32
N GLU A 259 18.30 34.28 7.19
CA GLU A 259 17.92 35.05 6.01
C GLU A 259 16.73 35.98 6.27
N ILE A 260 15.87 35.62 7.23
CA ILE A 260 14.66 36.37 7.57
C ILE A 260 14.62 36.79 9.05
N ASP A 261 15.74 36.61 9.77
CA ASP A 261 15.90 36.91 11.20
C ASP A 261 14.70 36.45 12.05
N SER A 262 14.31 35.18 11.90
CA SER A 262 13.11 34.66 12.57
C SER A 262 13.27 33.20 13.01
N PHE A 263 12.45 32.81 13.99
CA PHE A 263 12.35 31.42 14.43
C PHE A 263 11.12 30.78 13.80
N GLU A 264 11.34 29.74 13.00
CA GLU A 264 10.25 28.97 12.40
C GLU A 264 10.13 27.59 13.03
N CYS A 265 8.88 27.18 13.23
CA CYS A 265 8.54 25.81 13.57
C CYS A 265 8.66 24.95 12.32
N ILE A 266 9.80 24.30 12.17
CA ILE A 266 9.99 23.32 11.10
C ILE A 266 9.45 21.99 11.62
N GLY A 267 8.35 21.49 11.01
CA GLY A 267 7.68 20.23 11.38
C GLY A 267 6.36 19.96 10.64
N ARG A 268 5.71 18.83 10.93
CA ARG A 268 4.59 18.25 10.15
C ARG A 268 3.21 18.89 10.33
N GLU A 269 3.05 19.88 11.18
CA GLU A 269 1.76 20.58 11.39
C GLU A 269 1.94 22.09 11.21
N THR A 270 1.15 22.68 10.31
CA THR A 270 1.06 24.13 10.15
C THR A 270 0.03 24.71 11.12
N GLY A 271 0.26 25.93 11.60
CA GLY A 271 -0.57 26.61 12.61
C GLY A 271 0.12 26.83 13.95
N ARG A 272 1.33 26.30 14.13
CA ARG A 272 2.14 26.51 15.34
C ARG A 272 3.15 27.66 15.16
N GLN A 273 3.38 28.41 16.23
CA GLN A 273 4.43 29.43 16.28
C GLN A 273 5.52 29.04 17.28
N CYS A 274 6.75 29.45 16.98
CA CYS A 274 7.83 29.41 17.94
C CYS A 274 7.50 30.37 19.07
N THR A 275 7.19 29.82 20.23
CA THR A 275 6.95 30.60 21.44
C THR A 275 8.14 30.45 22.37
N ARG A 276 8.53 31.56 22.98
CA ARG A 276 9.60 31.57 23.97
C ARG A 276 9.09 30.91 25.25
N LYS A 277 9.67 29.79 25.68
CA LYS A 277 9.43 29.29 27.04
C LYS A 277 10.05 30.27 28.02
N ARG A 278 9.28 30.71 29.02
CA ARG A 278 9.83 31.46 30.18
C ARG A 278 10.61 30.47 31.05
N THR A 279 11.84 30.22 30.68
CA THR A 279 12.85 29.51 31.48
C THR A 279 14.13 30.33 31.47
N GLU A 280 14.99 30.15 32.48
CA GLU A 280 16.28 30.87 32.63
C GLU A 280 17.22 30.68 31.42
N LYS A 281 16.98 29.65 30.61
CA LYS A 281 17.60 29.44 29.30
C LYS A 281 16.57 29.76 28.21
N TYR A 282 16.99 30.56 27.22
CA TYR A 282 16.20 30.92 26.03
C TYR A 282 15.91 29.67 25.17
N ILE A 283 14.85 28.94 25.52
CA ILE A 283 14.40 27.75 24.80
C ILE A 283 13.15 28.12 24.01
N TRP A 284 13.21 27.89 22.69
CA TRP A 284 12.09 28.10 21.77
C TRP A 284 11.37 26.78 21.52
N ASP A 285 10.05 26.80 21.60
CA ASP A 285 9.21 25.62 21.47
C ASP A 285 8.03 25.89 20.53
N CYS A 286 7.58 24.85 19.83
CA CYS A 286 6.47 24.93 18.89
C CYS A 286 5.15 24.73 19.60
N LYS A 287 4.29 25.75 19.61
CA LYS A 287 2.95 25.68 20.22
C LYS A 287 1.86 26.07 19.23
N ASP A 288 0.67 25.50 19.40
CA ASP A 288 -0.55 25.92 18.72
C ASP A 288 -0.78 27.42 18.90
N LYS A 289 -1.16 28.10 17.81
CA LYS A 289 -1.63 29.49 17.85
C LYS A 289 -2.91 29.62 18.67
#